data_AF-A0A4V2Q0C6-F1
#
_entry.id   AF-A0A4V2Q0C6-F1
#
_cell.length_a   1.000
_cell.length_b   1.000
_cell.length_c   1.000
_cell.angle_alpha   90.00
_cell.angle_beta   90.00
_cell.angle_gamma   90.00
#
_symmetry.space_group_name_H-M   'P 1'
#
loop_
_entity.id
_entity.type
_entity.pdbx_description
1 polymer ?
#
loop_
_entity_poly.entity_id
_entity_poly.type
_entity_poly.pdbx_seq_one_letter_code
_entity_poly.pdbx_strand_id
1 'polypeptide(L)'
;MKNKKDIKGKLNHYTVPRIEEKDILKTISIGYKAMDNKAYKTSLAQLIQEQIRYISFYLWAMQLIAITVTVIFAFNITRPYSEVQQLVFSLSPLIGFLGVPELIKHNLYGMGELEYTCKNSGVKLLVIRLFIIGSLNLVSLTIISSFIYFQHSIPLTQTLIYGLVPFNMINALNLFVYEFFRVRSSNVILSISFVSIIVLNKIAELPFFFTISQTMWMIMFLGTTMFLGFEVYYLLKALKKEAYV
;
A
#
# COMPACT_ATOMS: atom_id res chain seq x y z
N MET A 1 -22.01 -18.50 44.93
CA MET A 1 -22.41 -17.25 45.63
C MET A 1 -21.56 -16.88 46.87
N LYS A 2 -20.71 -17.75 47.44
CA LYS A 2 -19.93 -17.47 48.67
C LYS A 2 -18.86 -16.36 48.55
N ASN A 3 -18.32 -16.12 47.35
CA ASN A 3 -17.17 -15.22 47.15
C ASN A 3 -17.54 -13.72 47.06
N LYS A 4 -18.81 -13.39 46.74
CA LYS A 4 -19.23 -11.99 46.52
C LYS A 4 -19.40 -11.20 47.82
N LYS A 5 -19.81 -11.87 48.91
CA LYS A 5 -19.94 -11.27 50.25
C LYS A 5 -18.56 -11.01 50.89
N ASP A 6 -17.61 -11.92 50.69
CA ASP A 6 -16.25 -11.79 51.23
C ASP A 6 -15.48 -10.64 50.57
N ILE A 7 -15.59 -10.49 49.25
CA ILE A 7 -15.00 -9.37 48.51
C ILE A 7 -15.59 -8.03 48.95
N LYS A 8 -16.92 -7.97 49.17
CA LYS A 8 -17.61 -6.74 49.59
C LYS A 8 -17.20 -6.32 51.01
N GLY A 9 -16.97 -7.29 51.90
CA GLY A 9 -16.42 -7.03 53.24
C GLY A 9 -14.99 -6.49 53.19
N LYS A 10 -14.13 -7.07 52.36
CA LYS A 10 -12.74 -6.61 52.16
C LYS A 10 -12.66 -5.21 51.54
N LEU A 11 -13.54 -4.87 50.60
CA LEU A 11 -13.62 -3.54 50.00
C LEU A 11 -14.09 -2.48 51.01
N ASN A 12 -15.04 -2.82 51.89
CA ASN A 12 -15.55 -1.91 52.91
C ASN A 12 -14.54 -1.60 54.03
N HIS A 13 -13.47 -2.39 54.17
CA HIS A 13 -12.38 -2.16 55.12
C HIS A 13 -11.07 -1.73 54.43
N TYR A 14 -11.08 -1.63 53.11
CA TYR A 14 -9.94 -1.15 52.36
C TYR A 14 -9.86 0.38 52.48
N THR A 15 -8.94 0.85 53.30
CA THR A 15 -8.59 2.27 53.36
C THR A 15 -7.41 2.50 52.43
N VAL A 16 -7.57 3.42 51.49
CA VAL A 16 -6.48 3.79 50.59
C VAL A 16 -5.41 4.48 51.44
N PRO A 17 -4.20 3.92 51.55
CA PRO A 17 -3.15 4.54 52.34
C PRO A 17 -2.83 5.93 51.76
N ARG A 18 -2.62 6.91 52.65
CA ARG A 18 -2.32 8.28 52.23
C ARG A 18 -0.94 8.29 51.59
N ILE A 19 -0.92 8.45 50.27
CA ILE A 19 0.31 8.48 49.48
C ILE A 19 1.04 9.79 49.77
N GLU A 20 2.34 9.72 50.06
CA GLU A 20 3.15 10.91 50.27
C GLU A 20 3.40 11.62 48.94
N GLU A 21 3.40 12.96 48.97
CA GLU A 21 3.56 13.80 47.78
C GLU A 21 4.86 13.52 47.02
N LYS A 22 5.92 13.13 47.75
CA LYS A 22 7.21 12.70 47.20
C LYS A 22 7.09 11.49 46.26
N ASP A 23 6.21 10.54 46.59
CA ASP A 23 6.04 9.30 45.83
C ASP A 23 5.19 9.54 44.58
N ILE A 24 4.25 10.49 44.66
CA ILE A 24 3.47 10.98 43.51
C ILE A 24 4.41 11.64 42.51
N LEU A 25 5.24 12.59 42.96
CA LEU A 25 6.21 13.29 42.11
C LEU A 25 7.25 12.33 41.52
N LYS A 26 7.70 11.34 42.30
CA LYS A 26 8.59 10.29 41.81
C LYS A 26 7.94 9.47 40.69
N THR A 27 6.69 9.06 40.86
CA THR A 27 5.93 8.31 39.85
C THR A 27 5.72 9.15 38.58
N ILE A 28 5.37 10.43 38.72
CA ILE A 28 5.25 11.37 37.60
C ILE A 28 6.59 11.52 36.87
N SER A 29 7.71 11.66 37.60
CA SER A 29 9.04 11.80 37.01
C SER A 29 9.51 10.54 36.29
N ILE A 30 9.17 9.35 36.80
CA ILE A 30 9.43 8.07 36.14
C ILE A 30 8.57 7.96 34.88
N GLY A 31 7.31 8.39 34.94
CA GLY A 31 6.43 8.50 33.79
C GLY A 31 6.99 9.43 32.72
N TYR A 32 7.44 10.64 33.09
CA TYR A 32 8.10 11.57 32.16
C TYR A 32 9.38 10.99 31.57
N LYS A 33 10.25 10.37 32.39
CA LYS A 33 11.46 9.70 31.87
C LYS A 33 11.15 8.53 30.95
N ALA A 34 10.09 7.76 31.23
CA ALA A 34 9.66 6.67 30.37
C ALA A 34 9.07 7.19 29.05
N MET A 35 8.33 8.30 29.09
CA MET A 35 7.77 8.97 27.91
C MET A 35 8.80 9.73 27.07
N ASP A 36 9.83 10.29 27.71
CA ASP A 36 10.95 11.03 27.09
C ASP A 36 12.08 10.11 26.62
N ASN A 37 12.05 8.83 27.04
CA ASN A 37 13.03 7.85 26.60
C ASN A 37 12.91 7.65 25.07
N LYS A 38 13.83 8.27 24.32
CA LYS A 38 13.98 8.15 22.87
C LYS A 38 14.15 6.70 22.39
N ALA A 39 14.41 5.76 23.30
CA ALA A 39 14.49 4.32 23.06
C ALA A 39 13.21 3.71 22.43
N TYR A 40 12.07 4.39 22.51
CA TYR A 40 10.82 3.98 21.83
C TYR A 40 10.64 4.54 20.41
N LYS A 41 11.58 5.32 19.88
CA LYS A 41 11.61 5.62 18.44
C LYS A 41 12.17 4.40 17.72
N THR A 42 11.30 3.43 17.40
CA THR A 42 11.62 2.36 16.45
C THR A 42 12.22 2.99 15.19
N SER A 43 13.40 2.50 14.79
CA SER A 43 14.09 3.05 13.63
C SER A 43 13.25 2.77 12.37
N LEU A 44 13.36 3.62 11.35
CA LEU A 44 12.65 3.40 10.09
C LEU A 44 12.99 2.03 9.49
N ALA A 45 14.23 1.56 9.67
CA ALA A 45 14.66 0.24 9.21
C ALA A 45 13.95 -0.90 9.97
N GLN A 46 13.79 -0.77 11.30
CA GLN A 46 13.03 -1.74 12.10
C GLN A 46 11.55 -1.76 11.68
N LEU A 47 10.94 -0.60 11.44
CA LEU A 47 9.57 -0.53 10.94
C LEU A 47 9.41 -1.15 9.55
N ILE A 48 10.36 -0.92 8.65
CA ILE A 48 10.37 -1.56 7.33
C ILE A 48 10.50 -3.08 7.47
N GLN A 49 11.40 -3.56 8.32
CA GLN A 49 11.58 -5.01 8.55
C GLN A 49 10.31 -5.64 9.13
N GLU A 50 9.67 -4.99 10.09
CA GLU A 50 8.39 -5.43 10.64
C GLU A 50 7.28 -5.44 9.57
N GLN A 51 7.20 -4.41 8.72
CA GLN A 51 6.24 -4.37 7.63
C GLN A 51 6.49 -5.44 6.56
N ILE A 52 7.75 -5.70 6.18
CA ILE A 52 8.10 -6.77 5.23
C ILE A 52 7.67 -8.13 5.78
N ARG A 53 7.84 -8.37 7.09
CA ARG A 53 7.38 -9.61 7.74
C ARG A 53 5.85 -9.70 7.82
N TYR A 54 5.16 -8.55 7.86
CA TYR A 54 3.71 -8.48 7.94
C TYR A 54 3.01 -8.52 6.57
N ILE A 55 3.76 -8.30 5.48
CA ILE A 55 3.27 -8.51 4.11
C ILE A 55 2.83 -9.96 3.99
N SER A 56 1.59 -10.13 3.54
CA SER A 56 1.00 -11.45 3.40
C SER A 56 1.82 -12.31 2.43
N PHE A 57 2.06 -13.58 2.80
CA PHE A 57 2.60 -14.58 1.86
C PHE A 57 1.75 -14.68 0.58
N TYR A 58 0.46 -14.35 0.69
CA TYR A 58 -0.47 -14.26 -0.42
C TYR A 58 -0.01 -13.26 -1.50
N LEU A 59 0.44 -12.06 -1.14
CA LEU A 59 0.98 -11.10 -2.11
C LEU A 59 2.16 -11.67 -2.89
N TRP A 60 3.10 -12.30 -2.20
CA TRP A 60 4.26 -12.94 -2.84
C TRP A 60 3.85 -14.03 -3.82
N ALA A 61 2.93 -14.91 -3.40
CA ALA A 61 2.42 -15.97 -4.26
C ALA A 61 1.69 -15.42 -5.49
N MET A 62 0.81 -14.44 -5.31
CA MET A 62 0.06 -13.82 -6.41
C MET A 62 0.97 -13.08 -7.38
N GLN A 63 2.02 -12.41 -6.88
CA GLN A 63 3.00 -11.74 -7.73
C GLN A 63 3.78 -12.73 -8.61
N LEU A 64 4.24 -13.85 -8.01
CA LEU A 64 4.94 -14.90 -8.75
C LEU A 64 4.04 -15.54 -9.82
N ILE A 65 2.77 -15.76 -9.49
CA ILE A 65 1.77 -16.25 -10.46
C ILE A 65 1.60 -15.23 -11.60
N ALA A 66 1.44 -13.94 -11.30
CA ALA A 66 1.28 -12.90 -12.31
C ALA A 66 2.49 -12.81 -13.26
N ILE A 67 3.71 -12.88 -12.72
CA ILE A 67 4.94 -12.92 -13.54
C ILE A 67 4.95 -14.17 -14.42
N THR A 68 4.67 -15.34 -13.85
CA THR A 68 4.68 -16.62 -14.58
C THR A 68 3.67 -16.62 -15.72
N VAL A 69 2.45 -16.16 -15.46
CA VAL A 69 1.39 -16.05 -16.47
C VAL A 69 1.82 -15.09 -17.59
N THR A 70 2.38 -13.94 -17.25
CA THR A 70 2.89 -12.96 -18.24
C THR A 70 3.96 -13.59 -19.13
N VAL A 71 4.90 -14.34 -18.54
CA VAL A 71 5.96 -15.05 -19.26
C VAL A 71 5.39 -16.11 -20.20
N ILE A 72 4.41 -16.91 -19.75
CA ILE A 72 3.74 -17.92 -20.60
C ILE A 72 3.06 -17.27 -21.81
N PHE A 73 2.33 -16.16 -21.61
CA PHE A 73 1.73 -15.44 -22.73
C PHE A 73 2.78 -14.85 -23.66
N ALA A 74 3.88 -14.33 -23.12
CA ALA A 74 4.97 -13.76 -23.91
C ALA A 74 5.66 -14.78 -24.85
N PHE A 75 5.63 -16.08 -24.53
CA PHE A 75 6.12 -17.14 -25.44
C PHE A 75 5.22 -17.35 -26.66
N ASN A 76 3.93 -17.02 -26.56
CA ASN A 76 2.95 -17.23 -27.64
C ASN A 76 2.82 -16.02 -28.57
N ILE A 77 3.68 -15.01 -28.40
CA ILE A 77 3.62 -13.77 -29.16
C ILE A 77 4.09 -13.99 -30.60
N THR A 78 3.29 -13.54 -31.56
CA THR A 78 3.60 -13.62 -32.99
C THR A 78 3.96 -12.27 -33.60
N ARG A 79 3.41 -11.17 -33.06
CA ARG A 79 3.73 -9.79 -33.44
C ARG A 79 4.37 -9.06 -32.27
N PRO A 80 5.72 -9.08 -32.16
CA PRO A 80 6.44 -8.68 -30.96
C PRO A 80 6.02 -7.33 -30.41
N TYR A 81 6.03 -6.27 -31.23
CA TYR A 81 5.80 -4.91 -30.74
C TYR A 81 4.36 -4.66 -30.26
N SER A 82 3.36 -5.00 -31.09
CA SER A 82 1.96 -4.72 -30.77
C SER A 82 1.44 -5.61 -29.63
N GLU A 83 1.73 -6.92 -29.69
CA GLU A 83 1.23 -7.87 -28.69
C GLU A 83 1.93 -7.70 -27.36
N VAL A 84 3.23 -7.38 -27.33
CA VAL A 84 3.92 -7.04 -26.07
C VAL A 84 3.35 -5.76 -25.45
N GLN A 85 3.13 -4.72 -26.26
CA GLN A 85 2.53 -3.47 -25.77
C GLN A 85 1.16 -3.75 -25.13
N GLN A 86 0.30 -4.51 -25.80
CA GLN A 86 -1.01 -4.88 -25.27
C GLN A 86 -0.90 -5.78 -24.03
N LEU A 87 -0.09 -6.83 -24.08
CA LEU A 87 0.09 -7.79 -22.98
C LEU A 87 0.54 -7.09 -21.69
N VAL A 88 1.59 -6.27 -21.78
CA VAL A 88 2.18 -5.60 -20.63
C VAL A 88 1.23 -4.54 -20.09
N PHE A 89 0.57 -3.78 -20.96
CA PHE A 89 -0.42 -2.79 -20.55
C PHE A 89 -1.67 -3.40 -19.89
N SER A 90 -2.10 -4.58 -20.36
CA SER A 90 -3.26 -5.29 -19.82
C SER A 90 -2.99 -5.96 -18.48
N LEU A 91 -1.78 -6.50 -18.26
CA LEU A 91 -1.44 -7.27 -17.07
C LEU A 91 -0.86 -6.42 -15.93
N SER A 92 -0.17 -5.32 -16.21
CA SER A 92 0.40 -4.49 -15.14
C SER A 92 -0.63 -3.84 -14.19
N PRO A 93 -1.87 -3.50 -14.60
CA PRO A 93 -2.93 -3.06 -13.69
C PRO A 93 -3.32 -4.12 -12.66
N LEU A 94 -3.28 -5.40 -13.05
CA LEU A 94 -3.56 -6.52 -12.15
C LEU A 94 -2.50 -6.61 -11.06
N ILE A 95 -1.24 -6.40 -11.43
CA ILE A 95 -0.12 -6.34 -10.47
C ILE A 95 -0.34 -5.20 -9.45
N GLY A 96 -0.77 -4.02 -9.91
CA GLY A 96 -1.15 -2.91 -9.01
C GLY A 96 -2.32 -3.25 -8.11
N PHE A 97 -3.35 -3.91 -8.66
CA PHE A 97 -4.53 -4.33 -7.92
C PHE A 97 -4.22 -5.29 -6.77
N LEU A 98 -3.25 -6.20 -6.94
CA LEU A 98 -2.84 -7.12 -5.88
C LEU A 98 -2.38 -6.38 -4.62
N GLY A 99 -1.79 -5.18 -4.75
CA GLY A 99 -1.38 -4.35 -3.62
C GLY A 99 -2.52 -3.66 -2.87
N VAL A 100 -3.70 -3.53 -3.47
CA VAL A 100 -4.83 -2.76 -2.92
C VAL A 100 -5.37 -3.32 -1.59
N PRO A 101 -5.60 -4.64 -1.44
CA PRO A 101 -5.99 -5.22 -0.15
C PRO A 101 -5.01 -4.93 0.98
N GLU A 102 -3.70 -4.93 0.69
CA GLU A 102 -2.67 -4.69 1.70
C GLU A 102 -2.58 -3.20 2.08
N LEU A 103 -2.94 -2.31 1.15
CA LEU A 103 -3.07 -0.87 1.39
C LEU A 103 -4.27 -0.52 2.28
N ILE A 104 -5.39 -1.21 2.12
CA ILE A 104 -6.62 -0.97 2.88
C ILE A 104 -6.79 -1.95 4.06
N LYS A 105 -5.74 -2.70 4.38
CA LYS A 105 -5.71 -3.74 5.42
C LYS A 105 -6.15 -3.22 6.80
N HIS A 106 -5.76 -1.99 7.15
CA HIS A 106 -6.16 -1.35 8.41
C HIS A 106 -7.68 -1.10 8.50
N ASN A 107 -8.32 -0.78 7.36
CA ASN A 107 -9.77 -0.66 7.26
C ASN A 107 -10.46 -2.03 7.25
N LEU A 108 -9.90 -3.01 6.54
CA LEU A 108 -10.42 -4.39 6.44
C LEU A 108 -10.54 -5.08 7.80
N TYR A 109 -9.53 -4.90 8.66
CA TYR A 109 -9.47 -5.55 9.97
C TYR A 109 -9.95 -4.67 11.14
N GLY A 110 -10.50 -3.47 10.86
CA GLY A 110 -10.97 -2.55 11.90
C GLY A 110 -9.87 -2.06 12.85
N MET A 111 -8.60 -2.26 12.49
CA MET A 111 -7.43 -1.86 13.29
C MET A 111 -7.10 -0.38 13.17
N GLY A 112 -7.86 0.38 12.37
CA GLY A 112 -7.68 1.82 12.21
C GLY A 112 -7.60 2.53 13.57
N GLU A 113 -8.55 2.28 14.47
CA GLU A 113 -8.60 2.96 15.79
C GLU A 113 -7.36 2.70 16.66
N LEU A 114 -6.79 1.49 16.60
CA LEU A 114 -5.59 1.09 17.34
C LEU A 114 -4.30 1.64 16.70
N GLU A 115 -4.25 1.72 15.36
CA GLU A 115 -3.15 2.36 14.64
C GLU A 115 -3.13 3.89 14.82
N TYR A 116 -4.30 4.52 15.05
CA TYR A 116 -4.40 5.96 15.39
C TYR A 116 -3.99 6.26 16.84
N THR A 117 -4.21 5.34 17.79
CA THR A 117 -3.83 5.55 19.21
C THR A 117 -2.34 5.29 19.47
N CYS A 118 -1.66 4.54 18.59
CA CYS A 118 -0.23 4.31 18.71
C CYS A 118 0.58 5.51 18.17
N LYS A 119 1.48 6.03 19.02
CA LYS A 119 2.36 7.21 18.78
C LYS A 119 3.22 7.12 17.50
N ASN A 120 3.35 5.93 16.90
CA ASN A 120 3.90 5.74 15.56
C ASN A 120 2.77 5.79 14.53
N SER A 121 2.42 7.02 14.16
CA SER A 121 1.41 7.40 13.17
C SER A 121 1.12 6.33 12.10
N GLY A 122 -0.11 5.82 12.02
CA GLY A 122 -0.56 4.92 10.94
C GLY A 122 -0.19 5.42 9.53
N VAL A 123 0.00 6.73 9.38
CA VAL A 123 0.59 7.42 8.22
C VAL A 123 1.94 6.86 7.79
N LYS A 124 2.90 6.73 8.72
CA LYS A 124 4.23 6.17 8.43
C LYS A 124 4.12 4.72 7.98
N LEU A 125 3.18 3.97 8.56
CA LEU A 125 2.94 2.58 8.21
C LEU A 125 2.37 2.45 6.80
N LEU A 126 1.38 3.25 6.45
CA LEU A 126 0.80 3.30 5.11
C LEU A 126 1.82 3.69 4.05
N VAL A 127 2.66 4.69 4.33
CA VAL A 127 3.73 5.12 3.42
C VAL A 127 4.76 4.01 3.23
N ILE A 128 5.15 3.33 4.30
CA ILE A 128 6.07 2.18 4.22
C ILE A 128 5.43 1.05 3.41
N ARG A 129 4.15 0.72 3.62
CA ARG A 129 3.41 -0.29 2.84
C ARG A 129 3.35 0.08 1.35
N LEU A 130 2.96 1.32 1.03
CA LEU A 130 2.99 1.87 -0.34
C LEU A 130 4.37 1.74 -0.97
N PHE A 131 5.43 2.10 -0.24
CA PHE A 131 6.80 2.02 -0.72
C PHE A 131 7.23 0.58 -0.99
N ILE A 132 6.92 -0.36 -0.09
CA ILE A 132 7.29 -1.77 -0.29
C ILE A 132 6.50 -2.37 -1.45
N ILE A 133 5.18 -2.17 -1.52
CA ILE A 133 4.34 -2.67 -2.61
C ILE A 133 4.78 -2.07 -3.95
N GLY A 134 5.03 -0.76 -3.99
CA GLY A 134 5.56 -0.08 -5.17
C GLY A 134 6.90 -0.66 -5.61
N SER A 135 7.82 -0.90 -4.67
CA SER A 135 9.13 -1.50 -4.94
C SER A 135 9.01 -2.94 -5.47
N LEU A 136 8.14 -3.76 -4.89
CA LEU A 136 7.87 -5.12 -5.36
C LEU A 136 7.33 -5.13 -6.79
N ASN A 137 6.41 -4.21 -7.09
CA ASN A 137 5.82 -4.06 -8.42
C ASN A 137 6.84 -3.59 -9.45
N LEU A 138 7.72 -2.66 -9.08
CA LEU A 138 8.84 -2.25 -9.93
C LEU A 138 9.78 -3.42 -10.24
N VAL A 139 10.19 -4.19 -9.22
CA VAL A 139 11.03 -5.38 -9.41
C VAL A 139 10.36 -6.36 -10.38
N SER A 140 9.05 -6.58 -10.22
CA SER A 140 8.29 -7.51 -11.05
C SER A 140 8.19 -7.06 -12.51
N LEU A 141 7.91 -5.78 -12.75
CA LEU A 141 7.93 -5.20 -14.10
C LEU A 141 9.32 -5.24 -14.74
N THR A 142 10.38 -5.13 -13.93
CA THR A 142 11.76 -5.22 -14.41
C THR A 142 12.12 -6.65 -14.82
N ILE A 143 11.66 -7.66 -14.07
CA ILE A 143 11.81 -9.08 -14.42
C ILE A 143 11.06 -9.39 -15.72
N ILE A 144 9.80 -8.96 -15.83
CA ILE A 144 8.99 -9.12 -17.04
C ILE A 144 9.66 -8.44 -18.24
N SER A 145 10.14 -7.20 -18.08
CA SER A 145 10.83 -6.47 -19.15
C SER A 145 12.13 -7.15 -19.55
N SER A 146 12.91 -7.65 -18.59
CA SER A 146 14.14 -8.42 -18.86
C SER A 146 13.85 -9.65 -19.71
N PHE A 147 12.82 -10.42 -19.34
CA PHE A 147 12.40 -11.59 -20.10
C PHE A 147 11.99 -11.21 -21.54
N ILE A 148 11.19 -10.16 -21.71
CA ILE A 148 10.75 -9.67 -23.03
C ILE A 148 11.94 -9.20 -23.87
N TYR A 149 12.93 -8.54 -23.27
CA TYR A 149 14.15 -8.13 -23.96
C TYR A 149 14.92 -9.35 -24.50
N PHE A 150 15.10 -10.40 -23.69
CA PHE A 150 15.81 -11.61 -24.13
C PHE A 150 15.05 -12.37 -25.22
N GLN A 151 13.72 -12.44 -25.13
CA GLN A 151 12.90 -13.21 -26.07
C GLN A 151 12.65 -12.48 -27.39
N HIS A 152 12.39 -11.17 -27.33
CA HIS A 152 11.86 -10.38 -28.45
C HIS A 152 12.75 -9.20 -28.88
N SER A 153 13.89 -8.99 -28.21
CA SER A 153 14.82 -7.87 -28.46
C SER A 153 14.18 -6.47 -28.36
N ILE A 154 13.07 -6.35 -27.63
CA ILE A 154 12.41 -5.06 -27.38
C ILE A 154 13.12 -4.33 -26.24
N PRO A 155 13.42 -3.02 -26.37
CA PRO A 155 14.11 -2.26 -25.34
C PRO A 155 13.41 -2.32 -23.97
N LEU A 156 14.19 -2.55 -22.90
CA LEU A 156 13.71 -2.62 -21.52
C LEU A 156 12.90 -1.37 -21.12
N THR A 157 13.38 -0.20 -21.51
CA THR A 157 12.74 1.09 -21.18
C THR A 157 11.34 1.20 -21.79
N GLN A 158 11.18 0.75 -23.03
CA GLN A 158 9.89 0.78 -23.74
C GLN A 158 8.87 -0.13 -23.06
N THR A 159 9.27 -1.36 -22.75
CA THR A 159 8.41 -2.32 -22.04
C THR A 159 8.04 -1.84 -20.64
N LEU A 160 8.99 -1.26 -19.91
CA LEU A 160 8.73 -0.66 -18.59
C LEU A 160 7.70 0.46 -18.66
N ILE A 161 7.78 1.36 -19.65
CA ILE A 161 6.83 2.46 -19.83
C ILE A 161 5.41 1.92 -20.08
N TYR A 162 5.27 0.92 -20.95
CA TYR A 162 3.97 0.30 -21.25
C TYR A 162 3.33 -0.31 -20.00
N GLY A 163 4.13 -0.88 -19.11
CA GLY A 163 3.65 -1.43 -17.85
C GLY A 163 3.37 -0.37 -16.77
N LEU A 164 4.24 0.64 -16.65
CA LEU A 164 4.15 1.65 -15.60
C LEU A 164 2.97 2.59 -15.75
N VAL A 165 2.59 2.96 -16.98
CA VAL A 165 1.48 3.88 -17.24
C VAL A 165 0.16 3.39 -16.63
N PRO A 166 -0.37 2.21 -16.99
CA PRO A 166 -1.67 1.78 -16.47
C PRO A 166 -1.56 1.28 -15.02
N PHE A 167 -0.37 0.85 -14.57
CA PHE A 167 -0.09 0.61 -13.15
C PHE A 167 -0.25 1.88 -12.31
N ASN A 168 0.37 2.99 -12.73
CA ASN A 168 0.25 4.27 -12.05
C ASN A 168 -1.19 4.76 -12.06
N MET A 169 -1.92 4.57 -13.17
CA MET A 169 -3.34 4.94 -13.26
C MET A 169 -4.20 4.24 -12.21
N ILE A 170 -4.11 2.91 -12.06
CA ILE A 170 -4.91 2.19 -11.05
C ILE A 170 -4.55 2.63 -9.63
N ASN A 171 -3.26 2.74 -9.31
CA ASN A 171 -2.85 3.15 -7.97
C ASN A 171 -3.29 4.58 -7.65
N ALA A 172 -3.13 5.51 -8.60
CA ALA A 172 -3.55 6.89 -8.42
C ALA A 172 -5.07 6.99 -8.28
N LEU A 173 -5.84 6.27 -9.11
CA LEU A 173 -7.29 6.20 -9.01
C LEU A 173 -7.74 5.67 -7.65
N ASN A 174 -7.10 4.62 -7.14
CA ASN A 174 -7.45 4.04 -5.86
C ASN A 174 -7.17 5.00 -4.70
N LEU A 175 -6.05 5.71 -4.73
CA LEU A 175 -5.74 6.75 -3.76
C LEU A 175 -6.72 7.92 -3.87
N PHE A 176 -7.03 8.36 -5.08
CA PHE A 176 -8.00 9.41 -5.34
C PHE A 176 -9.39 9.05 -4.80
N VAL A 177 -9.86 7.83 -5.03
CA VAL A 177 -11.15 7.34 -4.52
C VAL A 177 -11.14 7.25 -2.99
N TYR A 178 -10.04 6.79 -2.42
CA TYR A 178 -9.87 6.69 -0.97
C TYR A 178 -9.94 8.07 -0.31
N GLU A 179 -9.26 9.07 -0.87
CA GLU A 179 -9.09 10.39 -0.27
C GLU A 179 -10.25 11.33 -0.63
N PHE A 180 -10.57 11.48 -1.92
CA PHE A 180 -11.54 12.45 -2.42
C PHE A 180 -12.98 12.04 -2.08
N PHE A 181 -13.35 10.80 -2.40
CA PHE A 181 -14.69 10.28 -2.07
C PHE A 181 -14.79 9.78 -0.63
N ARG A 182 -13.67 9.77 0.12
CA ARG A 182 -13.59 9.26 1.50
C ARG A 182 -14.19 7.86 1.66
N VAL A 183 -14.11 7.05 0.60
CA VAL A 183 -14.65 5.70 0.62
C VAL A 183 -13.74 4.86 1.51
N ARG A 184 -14.24 4.51 2.70
CA ARG A 184 -13.50 3.64 3.63
C ARG A 184 -13.87 2.16 3.49
N SER A 185 -14.92 1.85 2.71
CA SER A 185 -15.35 0.49 2.43
C SER A 185 -14.38 -0.21 1.48
N SER A 186 -13.71 -1.25 1.97
CA SER A 186 -12.77 -2.05 1.19
C SER A 186 -13.38 -2.64 -0.06
N ASN A 187 -14.61 -3.16 0.04
CA ASN A 187 -15.29 -3.80 -1.09
C ASN A 187 -15.54 -2.82 -2.23
N VAL A 188 -15.89 -1.57 -1.91
CA VAL A 188 -16.15 -0.54 -2.93
C VAL A 188 -14.87 -0.17 -3.66
N ILE A 189 -13.75 0.00 -2.93
CA ILE A 189 -12.45 0.32 -3.55
C ILE A 189 -12.01 -0.82 -4.48
N LEU A 190 -12.14 -2.08 -4.03
CA LEU A 190 -11.81 -3.25 -4.84
C LEU A 190 -12.69 -3.35 -6.08
N SER A 191 -14.00 -3.10 -5.96
CA SER A 191 -14.91 -3.07 -7.12
C SER A 191 -14.53 -1.99 -8.13
N ILE A 192 -14.22 -0.76 -7.67
CA ILE A 192 -13.80 0.33 -8.55
C ILE A 192 -12.49 0.00 -9.23
N SER A 193 -11.51 -0.56 -8.50
CA SER A 193 -10.26 -1.03 -9.11
C SER A 193 -10.53 -2.04 -10.22
N PHE A 194 -11.37 -3.05 -9.94
CA PHE A 194 -11.66 -4.13 -10.89
C PHE A 194 -12.35 -3.61 -12.15
N VAL A 195 -13.35 -2.75 -12.00
CA VAL A 195 -14.02 -2.08 -13.13
C VAL A 195 -13.02 -1.27 -13.95
N SER A 196 -12.11 -0.55 -13.29
CA SER A 196 -11.10 0.28 -13.97
C SER A 196 -10.11 -0.56 -14.77
N ILE A 197 -9.72 -1.73 -14.25
CA ILE A 197 -8.88 -2.69 -15.00
C ILE A 197 -9.60 -3.19 -16.25
N ILE A 198 -10.90 -3.50 -16.16
CA ILE A 198 -11.70 -3.92 -17.31
C ILE A 198 -11.74 -2.80 -18.36
N VAL A 199 -11.97 -1.56 -17.94
CA VAL A 199 -11.99 -0.39 -18.83
C VAL A 199 -10.63 -0.21 -19.53
N LEU A 200 -9.51 -0.30 -18.80
CA LEU A 200 -8.17 -0.22 -19.39
C LEU A 200 -7.93 -1.33 -20.41
N ASN A 201 -8.35 -2.56 -20.11
CA ASN A 201 -8.25 -3.68 -21.06
C ASN A 201 -9.09 -3.44 -22.33
N LYS A 202 -10.28 -2.85 -22.20
CA LYS A 202 -11.09 -2.46 -23.36
C LYS A 202 -10.48 -1.34 -24.18
N ILE A 203 -9.78 -0.40 -23.56
CA ILE A 203 -9.00 0.62 -24.28
C ILE A 203 -7.86 -0.03 -25.08
N ALA A 204 -7.20 -1.05 -24.51
CA ALA A 204 -6.09 -1.75 -25.16
C ALA A 204 -6.51 -2.58 -26.40
N GLU A 205 -7.80 -2.90 -26.54
CA GLU A 205 -8.36 -3.58 -27.73
C GLU A 205 -8.63 -2.61 -28.90
N LEU A 206 -8.62 -1.29 -28.66
CA LEU A 206 -8.98 -0.31 -29.68
C LEU A 206 -7.85 -0.10 -30.70
N PRO A 207 -8.16 0.09 -32.00
CA PRO A 207 -7.14 0.16 -33.05
C PRO A 207 -6.17 1.32 -32.89
N PHE A 208 -6.60 2.44 -32.29
CA PHE A 208 -5.72 3.58 -32.04
C PHE A 208 -4.61 3.25 -31.04
N PHE A 209 -4.78 2.25 -30.16
CA PHE A 209 -3.82 1.90 -29.12
C PHE A 209 -2.45 1.52 -29.72
N PHE A 210 -2.46 0.79 -30.83
CA PHE A 210 -1.25 0.38 -31.54
C PHE A 210 -0.62 1.50 -32.38
N THR A 211 -1.33 2.62 -32.58
CA THR A 211 -0.83 3.78 -33.33
C THR A 211 -0.17 4.84 -32.43
N ILE A 212 -0.23 4.66 -31.11
CA ILE A 212 0.34 5.60 -30.14
C ILE A 212 1.87 5.62 -30.29
N SER A 213 2.42 6.81 -30.53
CA SER A 213 3.86 7.00 -30.65
C SER A 213 4.59 6.84 -29.32
N GLN A 214 5.88 6.51 -29.38
CA GLN A 214 6.73 6.37 -28.19
C GLN A 214 6.82 7.66 -27.37
N THR A 215 6.77 8.83 -28.01
CA THR A 215 6.76 10.13 -27.34
C THR A 215 5.47 10.35 -26.55
N MET A 216 4.32 9.95 -27.09
CA MET A 216 3.05 9.98 -26.35
C MET A 216 3.07 9.05 -25.14
N TRP A 217 3.66 7.86 -25.25
CA TRP A 217 3.86 6.96 -24.10
C TRP A 217 4.71 7.59 -23.00
N MET A 218 5.78 8.31 -23.36
CA MET A 218 6.59 9.07 -22.40
C MET A 218 5.77 10.18 -21.71
N ILE A 219 4.96 10.92 -22.48
CA ILE A 219 4.10 11.97 -21.93
C ILE A 219 3.06 11.38 -20.96
N MET A 220 2.42 10.27 -21.34
CA MET A 220 1.47 9.56 -20.47
C MET A 220 2.14 9.03 -19.20
N PHE A 221 3.37 8.53 -19.30
CA PHE A 221 4.14 8.09 -18.14
C PHE A 221 4.45 9.23 -17.17
N LEU A 222 4.90 10.38 -17.69
CA LEU A 222 5.14 11.57 -16.87
C LEU A 222 3.85 12.05 -16.21
N GLY A 223 2.76 12.14 -16.98
CA GLY A 223 1.46 12.57 -16.47
C GLY A 223 0.91 11.67 -15.37
N THR A 224 0.95 10.35 -15.56
CA THR A 224 0.48 9.38 -14.57
C THR A 224 1.37 9.33 -13.33
N THR A 225 2.68 9.49 -13.48
CA THR A 225 3.62 9.58 -12.35
C THR A 225 3.39 10.85 -11.53
N MET A 226 3.18 12.00 -12.18
CA MET A 226 2.83 13.24 -11.51
C MET A 226 1.50 13.09 -10.76
N PHE A 227 0.49 12.52 -11.41
CA PHE A 227 -0.82 12.29 -10.78
C PHE A 227 -0.72 11.40 -9.54
N LEU A 228 -0.03 10.26 -9.64
CA LEU A 228 0.23 9.40 -8.49
C LEU A 228 0.98 10.14 -7.36
N GLY A 229 2.00 10.93 -7.72
CA GLY A 229 2.75 11.75 -6.76
C GLY A 229 1.88 12.78 -6.04
N PHE A 230 0.95 13.43 -6.76
CA PHE A 230 -0.02 14.35 -6.16
C PHE A 230 -0.96 13.64 -5.20
N GLU A 231 -1.51 12.48 -5.56
CA GLU A 231 -2.40 11.71 -4.69
C GLU A 231 -1.68 11.23 -3.41
N VAL A 232 -0.44 10.75 -3.53
CA VAL A 232 0.39 10.40 -2.38
C VAL A 232 0.64 11.62 -1.50
N TYR A 233 0.91 12.79 -2.09
CA TYR A 233 1.09 14.03 -1.33
C TYR A 233 -0.18 14.46 -0.59
N TYR A 234 -1.35 14.36 -1.23
CA TYR A 234 -2.63 14.69 -0.59
C TYR A 234 -2.95 13.74 0.56
N LEU A 235 -2.76 12.44 0.37
CA LEU A 235 -2.90 11.44 1.43
C LEU A 235 -1.99 11.79 2.62
N LEU A 236 -0.71 12.07 2.38
CA LEU A 236 0.24 12.48 3.41
C LEU A 236 -0.21 13.73 4.17
N LYS A 237 -0.74 14.72 3.45
CA LYS A 237 -1.22 15.99 4.02
C LYS A 237 -2.48 15.81 4.85
N ALA A 238 -3.46 15.05 4.35
CA ALA A 238 -4.72 14.75 5.04
C ALA A 238 -4.45 14.01 6.36
N LEU A 239 -3.60 12.99 6.29
CA LEU A 239 -3.20 12.20 7.43
C LEU A 239 -2.36 12.98 8.47
N LYS A 240 -1.52 13.94 8.02
CA LYS A 240 -0.82 14.84 8.93
C LYS A 240 -1.79 15.73 9.70
N LYS A 241 -2.90 16.17 9.08
CA LYS A 241 -3.92 17.02 9.73
C LYS A 241 -4.68 16.26 10.82
N GLU A 242 -4.98 14.98 10.61
CA GLU A 242 -5.67 14.13 11.60
C GLU A 242 -4.81 13.85 12.84
N ALA A 243 -3.48 13.84 12.73
CA ALA A 243 -2.57 13.59 13.86
C ALA A 243 -2.42 14.78 14.85
N TYR A 244 -2.98 15.95 14.56
CA TYR A 244 -2.94 17.14 15.42
C TYR A 244 -4.30 17.51 16.03
N VAL A 245 -5.32 16.67 15.84
CA VAL A 245 -6.65 16.80 16.45
C VAL A 245 -6.77 15.78 17.58
#